data_AF-A0A8T3Q3I6-F1
#
_entry.id   AF-A0A8T3Q3I6-F1
#
_cell.length_a   1.000
_cell.length_b   1.000
_cell.length_c   1.000
_cell.angle_alpha   90.00
_cell.angle_beta   90.00
_cell.angle_gamma   90.00
#
_symmetry.space_group_name_H-M   'P 1'
#
loop_
_entity.id
_entity.type
_entity.pdbx_description
1 polymer ?
#
loop_
_entity_poly.entity_id
_entity_poly.type
_entity_poly.pdbx_seq_one_letter_code
_entity_poly.pdbx_strand_id
1 'polypeptide(L)' 'MGWSTADIPDLHGRVAVVTGANGGLGFETARELAR' A
#
# COMPACT_ATOMS: atom_id res chain seq x y z
N MET A 1 2.38 -3.69 20.93
CA MET A 1 2.02 -2.42 20.25
C MET A 1 3.00 -2.22 19.12
N GLY A 2 2.49 -2.04 17.91
CA GLY A 2 3.29 -1.87 16.70
C GLY A 2 2.42 -1.29 15.60
N TRP A 3 3.06 -0.61 14.66
CA TRP A 3 2.42 -0.03 13.48
C TRP A 3 1.77 -1.13 12.61
N SER A 4 0.65 -0.79 12.00
CA SER A 4 -0.12 -1.64 11.10
C SER A 4 -0.56 -0.85 9.85
N THR A 5 -1.16 -1.52 8.87
CA THR A 5 -1.70 -0.82 7.69
C THR A 5 -2.85 0.13 8.01
N ALA A 6 -3.50 -0.03 9.17
CA ALA A 6 -4.52 0.92 9.65
C ALA A 6 -3.91 2.26 10.09
N ASP A 7 -2.60 2.30 10.30
CA ASP A 7 -1.85 3.51 10.67
C ASP A 7 -1.23 4.21 9.44
N ILE A 8 -1.56 3.77 8.21
CA ILE A 8 -1.20 4.47 6.98
C ILE A 8 -2.00 5.78 6.93
N PRO A 9 -1.35 6.95 6.75
CA PRO A 9 -2.05 8.23 6.63
C PRO A 9 -2.81 8.32 5.29
N ASP A 10 -3.72 9.30 5.17
CA ASP A 10 -4.40 9.56 3.90
C ASP A 10 -3.38 9.91 2.78
N LEU A 11 -3.52 9.22 1.65
CA LEU A 11 -2.70 9.38 0.46
C LEU A 11 -3.53 9.74 -0.79
N HIS A 12 -4.78 10.16 -0.64
CA HIS A 12 -5.59 10.63 -1.75
C HIS A 12 -4.88 11.74 -2.56
N GLY A 13 -5.00 11.68 -3.89
CA GLY A 13 -4.34 12.61 -4.81
C GLY A 13 -2.85 12.33 -5.04
N ARG A 14 -2.28 11.29 -4.43
CA ARG A 14 -0.90 10.84 -4.67
C ARG A 14 -0.89 9.70 -5.69
N VAL A 15 0.23 9.59 -6.41
CA VAL A 15 0.49 8.47 -7.32
C VAL A 15 1.72 7.72 -6.82
N ALA A 16 1.60 6.40 -6.69
CA ALA A 16 2.69 5.52 -6.31
C ALA A 16 2.97 4.51 -7.44
N VAL A 17 4.25 4.22 -7.67
CA VAL A 17 4.70 3.17 -8.60
C VAL A 17 5.11 1.95 -7.77
N VAL A 18 4.47 0.81 -8.02
CA VAL A 18 4.78 -0.46 -7.34
C VAL A 18 5.25 -1.47 -8.37
N THR A 19 6.47 -2.00 -8.19
CA THR A 19 7.00 -3.08 -9.03
C THR A 19 6.61 -4.45 -8.46
N GLY A 20 6.43 -5.44 -9.33
CA GLY A 20 6.06 -6.80 -8.89
C GLY A 20 4.67 -6.92 -8.25
N ALA A 21 3.73 -6.03 -8.61
CA ALA A 21 2.38 -5.97 -8.04
C ALA A 21 1.48 -7.19 -8.34
N ASN A 22 1.98 -8.18 -9.08
CA ASN A 22 1.24 -9.39 -9.43
C ASN A 22 1.25 -10.44 -8.30
N GLY A 23 2.05 -10.26 -7.24
CA GLY A 23 2.06 -11.18 -6.10
C GLY A 23 2.91 -10.72 -4.92
N GLY A 24 2.87 -11.49 -3.83
CA GLY A 24 3.68 -11.27 -2.64
C GLY A 24 3.57 -9.85 -2.07
N LEU A 25 4.70 -9.28 -1.66
CA LEU A 25 4.77 -7.95 -1.03
C LEU A 25 4.28 -6.83 -1.96
N GLY A 26 4.58 -6.91 -3.26
CA GLY A 26 4.14 -5.91 -4.23
C GLY A 26 2.63 -5.87 -4.36
N PHE A 27 1.98 -7.03 -4.37
CA PHE A 27 0.51 -7.13 -4.42
C PHE A 27 -0.13 -6.54 -3.16
N GLU A 28 0.31 -6.93 -1.97
CA GLU A 28 -0.26 -6.41 -0.72
C GLU A 28 -0.04 -4.88 -0.58
N THR A 29 1.13 -4.39 -1.02
CA THR A 29 1.42 -2.95 -1.03
C THR A 29 0.47 -2.20 -1.96
N ALA A 30 0.30 -2.67 -3.20
CA ALA A 30 -0.62 -2.06 -4.15
C ALA A 30 -2.08 -2.11 -3.66
N ARG A 31 -2.47 -3.22 -3.01
CA ARG A 31 -3.82 -3.42 -2.46
C ARG A 31 -4.15 -2.43 -1.35
N GLU A 32 -3.24 -2.19 -0.41
CA GLU A 32 -3.49 -1.25 0.68
C GLU A 32 -3.37 0.22 0.25
N LEU A 33 -2.49 0.55 -0.71
CA LEU A 33 -2.40 1.92 -1.26
C LEU A 33 -3.62 2.34 -2.10
N ALA A 34 -4.41 1.37 -2.58
CA ALA A 34 -5.58 1.60 -3.42
C ALA A 34 -6.93 1.55 -2.68
N ARG A 35 -6.93 1.19 -1.39
CA ARG A 35 -8.13 1.21 -0.53
C ARG A 35 -8.54 2.65 -0.23
#